data_AF-A0A8S9Z6S2-F1
#
_entry.id   AF-A0A8S9Z6S2-F1
#
_cell.length_a   1.000
_cell.length_b   1.000
_cell.length_c   1.000
_cell.angle_alpha   90.00
_cell.angle_beta   90.00
_cell.angle_gamma   90.00
#
_symmetry.space_group_name_H-M   'P 1'
#
loop_
_entity.id
_entity.type
_entity.pdbx_description
1 polymer ?
#
loop_
_entity_poly.entity_id
_entity_poly.type
_entity_poly.pdbx_seq_one_letter_code
_entity_poly.pdbx_strand_id
1 'polypeptide(L)'
;MFSTVPQKFKLQHHQTHDVRGIVGSKEHTVIEFDQPDVLLSSRGTHGISAGDVIEVYHPEDPHHALFLVPYLRDDVQLRDVISIEHSIAQTFKLQPHKIVCVQVVDKESVTLDLVELYIRDQYFSRSDSYRFIQQLVNRWRFTGEQKNWIQSNEAGSRKLLFFTHSLFRVQVGELWRKGEKYSSGYVGPETKIVFRSSTAVMQIFIQLSKEMWLFDEHGDLYFERTLKFLSELFLKFWPESNSNHDGSIVFFTRVFLDDLPLIYQKRANCNAEGRFFEDFYRVIVQNERFTLEEWKRVLTQLKLEFKVFLREITTYLSIRYPVCDGAGELTTYVSCAPDGNFLEALNMAMNRVGMDLICLGPQPLHSVPLFKASSSYCFTTYRTIFVASIYYGCVHFKIDLDLF
;
A
#
# COMPACT_ATOMS: atom_id res chain seq x y z
N MET A 1 -28.47 -26.13 12.87
CA MET A 1 -28.98 -25.37 14.03
C MET A 1 -28.63 -26.12 15.31
N PHE A 2 -27.44 -25.91 15.86
CA PHE A 2 -27.19 -26.18 17.27
C PHE A 2 -27.12 -24.81 17.94
N SER A 3 -28.27 -24.32 18.40
CA SER A 3 -28.30 -23.20 19.33
C SER A 3 -27.84 -23.76 20.68
N THR A 4 -26.53 -23.75 20.90
CA THR A 4 -25.97 -23.95 22.23
C THR A 4 -26.34 -22.72 23.05
N VAL A 5 -27.02 -22.91 24.17
CA VAL A 5 -27.39 -21.82 25.08
C VAL A 5 -26.10 -21.09 25.49
N PRO A 6 -26.04 -19.74 25.40
CA PRO A 6 -24.86 -18.99 25.80
C PRO A 6 -24.52 -19.27 27.26
N GLN A 7 -23.29 -19.69 27.51
CA GLN A 7 -22.82 -20.06 28.83
C GLN A 7 -22.14 -18.89 29.51
N LYS A 8 -22.28 -18.77 30.83
CA LYS A 8 -21.76 -17.64 31.58
C LYS A 8 -20.42 -18.00 32.21
N PHE A 9 -19.38 -17.27 31.85
CA PHE A 9 -18.03 -17.42 32.40
C PHE A 9 -17.62 -16.16 33.14
N LYS A 10 -16.80 -16.29 34.19
CA LYS A 10 -16.12 -15.15 34.80
C LYS A 10 -14.85 -14.84 34.02
N LEU A 11 -14.72 -13.60 33.54
CA LEU A 11 -13.56 -13.17 32.77
C LEU A 11 -12.37 -12.84 33.67
N GLN A 12 -11.19 -13.32 33.29
CA GLN A 12 -9.89 -12.91 33.84
C GLN A 12 -8.97 -12.47 32.70
N HIS A 13 -8.00 -11.61 33.01
CA HIS A 13 -6.99 -11.24 32.02
C HIS A 13 -5.67 -11.91 32.38
N HIS A 14 -4.94 -12.37 31.37
CA HIS A 14 -3.53 -12.75 31.52
C HIS A 14 -2.64 -11.83 30.69
N GLN A 15 -1.38 -11.70 31.09
CA GLN A 15 -0.38 -10.99 30.31
C GLN A 15 0.52 -12.00 29.63
N THR A 16 0.66 -11.88 28.32
CA THR A 16 1.74 -12.53 27.59
C THR A 16 2.99 -11.67 27.74
N HIS A 17 4.01 -12.15 28.47
CA HIS A 17 5.31 -11.49 28.48
C HIS A 17 5.92 -11.61 27.08
N ASP A 18 6.05 -10.48 26.39
CA ASP A 18 6.74 -10.40 25.10
C ASP A 18 8.27 -10.50 25.33
N VAL A 19 8.76 -11.71 25.60
CA VAL A 19 10.19 -11.96 25.84
C VAL A 19 10.95 -12.01 24.50
N ARG A 20 10.95 -10.93 23.70
CA ARG A 20 11.77 -10.83 22.47
C ARG A 20 12.34 -9.45 22.18
N GLY A 21 12.57 -8.66 23.23
CA GLY A 21 13.46 -7.50 23.18
C GLY A 21 14.78 -7.81 23.89
N ILE A 22 15.77 -8.35 23.17
CA ILE A 22 17.23 -8.21 23.37
C ILE A 22 17.88 -9.18 22.36
N VAL A 23 18.48 -8.63 21.31
CA VAL A 23 19.42 -9.38 20.47
C VAL A 23 20.74 -9.43 21.24
N GLY A 24 20.91 -10.49 22.03
CA GLY A 24 22.15 -10.84 22.70
C GLY A 24 22.71 -12.11 22.07
N SER A 25 23.97 -12.05 21.67
CA SER A 25 24.71 -13.06 20.92
C SER A 25 24.75 -14.46 21.56
N LYS A 26 24.74 -15.45 20.67
CA LYS A 26 25.21 -16.85 20.80
C LYS A 26 24.30 -17.87 21.48
N GLU A 27 24.21 -19.00 20.76
CA GLU A 27 23.76 -20.34 21.13
C GLU A 27 22.25 -20.64 21.12
N HIS A 28 21.97 -21.80 20.52
CA HIS A 28 20.67 -22.39 20.27
C HIS A 28 19.74 -22.27 21.47
N THR A 29 18.79 -21.33 21.40
CA THR A 29 17.65 -21.29 22.32
C THR A 29 16.40 -21.57 21.50
N VAL A 30 15.84 -22.77 21.69
CA VAL A 30 14.49 -23.12 21.23
C VAL A 30 13.53 -22.23 22.02
N ILE A 31 12.93 -21.23 21.38
CA ILE A 31 11.96 -20.34 22.02
C ILE A 31 10.57 -21.00 21.95
N GLU A 32 10.30 -21.87 22.92
CA GLU A 32 8.97 -22.30 23.39
C GLU A 32 8.38 -21.18 24.30
N PHE A 33 7.10 -20.81 24.39
CA PHE A 33 5.83 -21.05 23.70
C PHE A 33 5.09 -19.70 23.70
N ASP A 34 4.47 -19.33 22.58
CA ASP A 34 3.52 -18.21 22.52
C ASP A 34 2.30 -18.59 23.39
N GLN A 35 2.07 -17.89 24.50
CA GLN A 35 0.87 -18.12 25.32
C GLN A 35 -0.36 -17.78 24.48
N PRO A 36 -1.38 -18.65 24.43
CA PRO A 36 -2.54 -18.45 23.57
C PRO A 36 -3.40 -17.27 24.04
N ASP A 37 -4.02 -16.58 23.08
CA ASP A 37 -4.93 -15.44 23.32
C ASP A 37 -6.06 -15.74 24.31
N VAL A 38 -6.53 -16.99 24.34
CA VAL A 38 -7.59 -17.47 25.22
C VAL A 38 -7.20 -18.77 25.90
N LEU A 39 -7.49 -18.82 27.20
CA LEU A 39 -7.30 -19.96 28.07
C LEU A 39 -8.62 -20.33 28.73
N LEU A 40 -8.99 -21.61 28.58
CA LEU A 40 -10.17 -22.21 29.17
C LEU A 40 -9.79 -23.46 29.97
N SER A 41 -10.47 -23.67 31.09
CA SER A 41 -10.31 -24.88 31.89
C SER A 41 -11.00 -26.06 31.20
N SER A 42 -10.38 -27.24 31.23
CA SER A 42 -11.03 -28.50 30.85
C SER A 42 -12.15 -28.90 31.83
N ARG A 43 -12.15 -28.33 33.04
CA ARG A 43 -13.09 -28.65 34.11
C ARG A 43 -14.35 -27.78 33.98
N GLY A 44 -15.35 -28.28 33.25
CA GLY A 44 -16.69 -27.70 33.18
C GLY A 44 -17.60 -28.46 32.21
N THR A 45 -18.93 -28.41 32.39
CA THR A 45 -19.90 -29.03 31.46
C THR A 45 -20.26 -28.07 30.33
N HIS A 46 -19.23 -27.54 29.67
CA HIS A 46 -19.38 -26.45 28.72
C HIS A 46 -19.50 -26.91 27.25
N GLY A 47 -19.14 -28.17 26.97
CA GLY A 47 -19.27 -28.73 25.61
C GLY A 47 -18.36 -28.06 24.58
N ILE A 48 -17.38 -27.27 25.01
CA ILE A 48 -16.38 -26.63 24.16
C ILE A 48 -15.16 -27.55 24.09
N SER A 49 -14.67 -27.79 22.89
CA SER A 49 -13.50 -28.63 22.62
C SER A 49 -12.34 -27.79 22.10
N ALA A 50 -11.13 -28.33 22.19
CA ALA A 50 -9.98 -27.75 21.50
C ALA A 50 -10.25 -27.69 19.99
N GLY A 51 -10.01 -26.54 19.38
CA GLY A 51 -10.28 -26.25 17.98
C GLY A 51 -11.64 -25.61 17.71
N ASP A 52 -12.53 -25.46 18.70
CA ASP A 52 -13.80 -24.76 18.53
C ASP A 52 -13.60 -23.24 18.44
N VAL A 53 -14.44 -22.58 17.66
CA VAL A 53 -14.52 -21.12 17.64
C VAL A 53 -15.61 -20.69 18.62
N ILE A 54 -15.25 -19.80 19.53
CA ILE A 54 -16.15 -19.27 20.54
C ILE A 54 -16.40 -17.78 20.31
N GLU A 55 -17.62 -17.35 20.57
CA GLU A 55 -18.02 -15.97 20.64
C GLU A 55 -18.17 -15.56 22.09
N VAL A 56 -17.49 -14.48 22.48
CA VAL A 56 -17.41 -13.96 23.85
C VAL A 56 -17.89 -12.52 23.85
N TYR A 57 -18.89 -12.22 24.68
CA TYR A 57 -19.47 -10.88 24.77
C TYR A 57 -20.03 -10.62 26.17
N HIS A 58 -20.15 -9.34 26.53
CA HIS A 58 -20.93 -8.97 27.72
C HIS A 58 -22.42 -8.92 27.35
N PRO A 59 -23.34 -9.43 28.20
CA PRO A 59 -24.78 -9.38 27.92
C PRO A 59 -25.34 -7.97 27.67
N GLU A 60 -24.64 -6.96 28.17
CA GLU A 60 -25.01 -5.54 28.11
C GLU A 60 -24.36 -4.81 26.93
N ASP A 61 -23.42 -5.43 26.22
CA ASP A 61 -22.61 -4.79 25.20
C ASP A 61 -22.88 -5.41 23.81
N PRO A 62 -23.15 -4.61 22.76
CA PRO A 62 -23.24 -5.12 21.39
C PRO A 62 -21.91 -5.61 20.80
N HIS A 63 -20.77 -5.36 21.45
CA HIS A 63 -19.46 -5.79 20.93
C HIS A 63 -19.22 -7.27 21.25
N HIS A 64 -19.11 -8.07 20.19
CA HIS A 64 -18.82 -9.50 20.27
C HIS A 64 -17.38 -9.77 19.82
N ALA A 65 -16.68 -10.61 20.57
CA ALA A 65 -15.31 -11.00 20.29
C ALA A 65 -15.26 -12.48 19.95
N LEU A 66 -14.66 -12.83 18.81
CA LEU A 66 -14.48 -14.22 18.43
C LEU A 66 -13.07 -14.69 18.80
N PHE A 67 -12.95 -15.95 19.21
CA PHE A 67 -11.69 -16.57 19.56
C PHE A 67 -11.65 -18.04 19.14
N LEU A 68 -10.48 -18.53 18.74
CA LEU A 68 -10.23 -19.95 18.58
C LEU A 68 -9.71 -20.54 19.90
N VAL A 69 -10.31 -21.62 20.37
CA VAL A 69 -9.84 -22.34 21.55
C VAL A 69 -8.68 -23.25 21.13
N PRO A 70 -7.43 -22.98 21.55
CA PRO A 70 -6.29 -23.75 21.05
C PRO A 70 -6.14 -25.10 21.77
N TYR A 71 -6.33 -25.11 23.09
CA TYR A 71 -6.35 -26.29 23.94
C TYR A 71 -7.07 -25.97 25.25
N LEU A 72 -7.53 -27.02 25.94
CA LEU A 72 -8.12 -26.89 27.28
C LEU A 72 -7.06 -27.21 28.34
N ARG A 73 -7.05 -26.44 29.43
CA ARG A 73 -6.09 -26.56 30.51
C ARG A 73 -6.63 -27.37 31.68
N ASP A 74 -5.89 -28.39 32.10
CA ASP A 74 -6.23 -29.24 33.25
C ASP A 74 -5.74 -28.67 34.60
N ASP A 75 -4.78 -27.75 34.55
CA ASP A 75 -4.09 -27.10 35.69
C ASP A 75 -4.92 -25.98 36.34
N VAL A 76 -5.87 -25.40 35.61
CA VAL A 76 -6.73 -24.32 36.11
C VAL A 76 -7.82 -24.90 37.02
N GLN A 77 -7.67 -24.70 38.34
CA GLN A 77 -8.61 -25.21 39.35
C GLN A 77 -10.00 -24.56 39.32
N LEU A 78 -10.13 -23.37 38.73
CA LEU A 78 -11.37 -22.61 38.69
C LEU A 78 -12.27 -23.09 37.55
N ARG A 79 -13.46 -23.59 37.89
CA ARG A 79 -14.55 -23.87 36.94
C ARG A 79 -15.12 -22.57 36.40
N ASP A 80 -15.57 -22.58 35.15
CA ASP A 80 -16.32 -21.49 34.51
C ASP A 80 -15.57 -20.13 34.49
N VAL A 81 -14.24 -20.18 34.38
CA VAL A 81 -13.38 -19.00 34.18
C VAL A 81 -12.77 -19.05 32.78
N ILE A 82 -12.87 -17.93 32.07
CA ILE A 82 -12.18 -17.70 30.80
C ILE A 82 -11.10 -16.64 31.02
N SER A 83 -9.89 -16.91 30.56
CA SER A 83 -8.79 -15.95 30.63
C SER A 83 -8.40 -15.50 29.23
N ILE A 84 -8.42 -14.18 29.00
CA ILE A 84 -8.12 -13.55 27.71
C ILE A 84 -6.89 -12.67 27.87
N GLU A 85 -6.06 -12.59 26.84
CA GLU A 85 -4.89 -11.72 26.86
C GLU A 85 -5.31 -10.25 27.04
N HIS A 86 -4.56 -9.52 27.87
CA HIS A 86 -4.95 -8.19 28.35
C HIS A 86 -5.12 -7.16 27.21
N SER A 87 -4.23 -7.13 26.23
CA SER A 87 -4.29 -6.20 25.10
C SER A 87 -5.50 -6.47 24.19
N ILE A 88 -5.83 -7.74 23.98
CA ILE A 88 -7.00 -8.15 23.21
C ILE A 88 -8.29 -7.81 23.98
N ALA A 89 -8.34 -8.12 25.27
CA ALA A 89 -9.50 -7.80 26.09
C ALA A 89 -9.81 -6.28 26.11
N GLN A 90 -8.78 -5.43 26.18
CA GLN A 90 -8.93 -3.97 26.05
C GLN A 90 -9.50 -3.56 24.69
N THR A 91 -9.04 -4.19 23.60
CA THR A 91 -9.49 -3.89 22.23
C THR A 91 -10.99 -4.19 22.05
N PHE A 92 -11.46 -5.30 22.59
CA PHE A 92 -12.87 -5.70 22.54
C PHE A 92 -13.71 -5.13 23.70
N LYS A 93 -13.16 -4.20 24.49
CA LYS A 93 -13.81 -3.59 25.67
C LYS A 93 -14.33 -4.61 26.69
N LEU A 94 -13.70 -5.78 26.74
CA LEU A 94 -14.02 -6.83 27.70
C LEU A 94 -13.42 -6.48 29.06
N GLN A 95 -14.29 -6.27 30.05
CA GLN A 95 -13.88 -5.83 31.38
C GLN A 95 -13.56 -7.01 32.29
N PRO A 96 -12.42 -6.98 33.01
CA PRO A 96 -12.01 -8.09 33.86
C PRO A 96 -13.02 -8.29 35.00
N HIS A 97 -13.14 -9.54 35.46
CA HIS A 97 -14.01 -9.97 36.56
C HIS A 97 -15.51 -9.80 36.35
N LYS A 98 -15.95 -9.29 35.20
CA LYS A 98 -17.36 -9.35 34.78
C LYS A 98 -17.70 -10.71 34.21
N ILE A 99 -19.01 -11.00 34.18
CA ILE A 99 -19.55 -12.19 33.53
C ILE A 99 -19.63 -11.92 32.03
N VAL A 100 -19.13 -12.88 31.25
CA VAL A 100 -19.24 -12.91 29.78
C VAL A 100 -20.09 -14.10 29.37
N CYS A 101 -20.86 -13.93 28.31
CA CYS A 101 -21.51 -15.02 27.61
C CYS A 101 -20.54 -15.61 26.60
N VAL A 102 -20.44 -16.94 26.58
CA VAL A 102 -19.60 -17.72 25.66
C VAL A 102 -20.50 -18.67 24.88
N GLN A 103 -20.43 -18.62 23.56
CA GLN A 103 -21.18 -19.50 22.68
C GLN A 103 -20.25 -20.12 21.63
N VAL A 104 -20.44 -21.41 21.32
CA VAL A 104 -19.73 -22.05 20.22
C VAL A 104 -20.38 -21.65 18.90
N VAL A 105 -19.56 -21.19 17.96
CA VAL A 105 -19.98 -20.74 16.64
C VAL A 105 -19.40 -21.66 15.58
N ASP A 106 -20.20 -21.91 14.54
CA ASP A 106 -19.76 -22.73 13.42
C ASP A 106 -18.67 -22.04 12.60
N LYS A 107 -17.61 -22.78 12.25
CA LYS A 107 -16.42 -22.25 11.57
C LYS A 107 -16.76 -21.66 10.19
N GLU A 108 -17.69 -22.27 9.46
CA GLU A 108 -18.08 -21.79 8.14
C GLU A 108 -18.73 -20.40 8.23
N SER A 109 -19.50 -20.15 9.28
CA SER A 109 -20.15 -18.85 9.49
C SER A 109 -19.17 -17.72 9.76
N VAL A 110 -17.98 -18.01 10.31
CA VAL A 110 -16.95 -17.05 10.73
C VAL A 110 -15.71 -17.07 9.83
N THR A 111 -15.75 -17.80 8.72
CA THR A 111 -14.65 -17.85 7.75
C THR A 111 -14.54 -16.51 7.00
N LEU A 112 -13.32 -16.01 6.88
CA LEU A 112 -13.01 -14.76 6.19
C LEU A 112 -12.89 -14.99 4.68
N ASP A 113 -13.32 -14.01 3.89
CA ASP A 113 -13.15 -14.02 2.42
C ASP A 113 -11.78 -13.47 2.03
N LEU A 114 -11.32 -12.43 2.74
CA LEU A 114 -10.04 -11.77 2.47
C LEU A 114 -9.35 -11.31 3.75
N VAL A 115 -8.05 -11.52 3.81
CA VAL A 115 -7.16 -11.06 4.89
C VAL A 115 -6.06 -10.21 4.28
N GLU A 116 -5.95 -8.96 4.71
CA GLU A 116 -4.83 -8.10 4.37
C GLU A 116 -3.73 -8.17 5.43
N LEU A 117 -2.49 -8.27 4.99
CA LEU A 117 -1.30 -8.39 5.84
C LEU A 117 -0.26 -7.36 5.41
N TYR A 118 0.21 -6.57 6.37
CA TYR A 118 1.24 -5.55 6.19
C TYR A 118 2.62 -6.05 6.62
N ILE A 119 3.60 -5.78 5.76
CA ILE A 119 5.00 -6.10 5.97
C ILE A 119 5.78 -4.79 6.04
N ARG A 120 6.65 -4.66 7.04
CA ARG A 120 7.40 -3.43 7.30
C ARG A 120 8.85 -3.73 7.63
N ASP A 121 9.76 -2.96 7.04
CA ASP A 121 11.22 -2.95 7.31
C ASP A 121 11.86 -4.34 7.19
N GLN A 122 11.30 -5.21 6.35
CA GLN A 122 11.81 -6.55 6.08
C GLN A 122 11.58 -6.94 4.62
N TYR A 123 12.55 -7.65 4.05
CA TYR A 123 12.38 -8.27 2.73
C TYR A 123 11.50 -9.51 2.85
N PHE A 124 10.49 -9.61 2.00
CA PHE A 124 9.56 -10.73 2.00
C PHE A 124 9.30 -11.18 0.57
N SER A 125 9.82 -12.36 0.22
CA SER A 125 9.72 -12.87 -1.15
C SER A 125 8.34 -13.49 -1.43
N ARG A 126 8.04 -13.72 -2.71
CA ARG A 126 6.82 -14.47 -3.11
C ARG A 126 6.86 -15.92 -2.61
N SER A 127 8.05 -16.52 -2.51
CA SER A 127 8.24 -17.85 -1.94
C SER A 127 7.92 -17.87 -0.44
N ASP A 128 8.35 -16.84 0.30
CA ASP A 128 8.03 -16.69 1.73
C ASP A 128 6.53 -16.43 1.92
N SER A 129 5.94 -15.60 1.05
CA SER A 129 4.49 -15.36 1.02
C SER A 129 3.70 -16.66 0.86
N TYR A 130 4.11 -17.52 -0.07
CA TYR A 130 3.46 -18.81 -0.30
C TYR A 130 3.61 -19.73 0.94
N ARG A 131 4.81 -19.84 1.50
CA ARG A 131 5.04 -20.62 2.73
C ARG A 131 4.22 -20.10 3.91
N PHE A 132 4.08 -18.78 4.02
CA PHE A 132 3.27 -18.13 5.04
C PHE A 132 1.78 -18.46 4.88
N ILE A 133 1.24 -18.37 3.65
CA ILE A 133 -0.13 -18.79 3.35
C ILE A 133 -0.34 -20.26 3.73
N GLN A 134 0.57 -21.15 3.32
CA GLN A 134 0.47 -22.58 3.62
C GLN A 134 0.45 -22.82 5.13
N GLN A 135 1.23 -22.08 5.92
CA GLN A 135 1.19 -22.22 7.36
C GLN A 135 -0.06 -21.62 8.00
N LEU A 136 -0.58 -20.48 7.50
CA LEU A 136 -1.82 -19.92 8.03
C LEU A 136 -3.03 -20.83 7.78
N VAL A 137 -3.09 -21.46 6.60
CA VAL A 137 -4.20 -22.34 6.21
C VAL A 137 -4.03 -23.76 6.76
N ASN A 138 -2.81 -24.30 6.74
CA ASN A 138 -2.52 -25.71 7.06
C ASN A 138 -1.72 -25.92 8.35
N ARG A 139 -1.73 -24.98 9.31
CA ARG A 139 -0.90 -25.06 10.54
C ARG A 139 -1.06 -26.38 11.30
N TRP A 140 -2.29 -26.91 11.31
CA TRP A 140 -2.62 -28.22 11.89
C TRP A 140 -1.71 -29.36 11.40
N ARG A 141 -1.39 -29.40 10.10
CA ARG A 141 -0.65 -30.52 9.50
C ARG A 141 0.83 -30.57 9.89
N PHE A 142 1.40 -29.43 10.30
CA PHE A 142 2.84 -29.31 10.49
C PHE A 142 3.27 -29.25 11.96
N THR A 143 2.45 -28.70 12.86
CA THR A 143 2.83 -28.52 14.28
C THR A 143 1.96 -29.29 15.28
N GLY A 144 0.89 -29.97 14.82
CA GLY A 144 -0.06 -30.65 15.72
C GLY A 144 -0.97 -29.71 16.52
N GLU A 145 -0.83 -28.39 16.36
CA GLU A 145 -1.65 -27.36 17.01
C GLU A 145 -2.62 -26.73 15.99
N GLN A 146 -3.93 -26.64 16.32
CA GLN A 146 -4.89 -25.87 15.52
C GLN A 146 -4.75 -24.37 15.85
N LYS A 147 -4.03 -23.61 15.02
CA LYS A 147 -3.89 -22.15 15.12
C LYS A 147 -4.15 -21.47 13.77
N ASN A 148 -5.36 -21.65 13.22
CA ASN A 148 -5.83 -21.03 11.97
C ASN A 148 -6.70 -19.76 12.24
N TRP A 149 -6.36 -19.01 13.29
CA TRP A 149 -7.11 -17.85 13.77
C TRP A 149 -6.35 -16.56 13.50
N ILE A 150 -7.02 -15.52 13.02
CA ILE A 150 -6.44 -14.19 12.85
C ILE A 150 -7.37 -13.14 13.48
N GLN A 151 -6.76 -12.16 14.13
CA GLN A 151 -7.44 -11.04 14.77
C GLN A 151 -6.70 -9.75 14.44
N SER A 152 -7.43 -8.74 14.00
CA SER A 152 -6.95 -7.38 13.79
C SER A 152 -7.40 -6.52 14.98
N ASN A 153 -6.49 -5.73 15.54
CA ASN A 153 -6.88 -4.77 16.56
C ASN A 153 -7.35 -3.49 15.87
N GLU A 154 -8.62 -3.13 16.03
CA GLU A 154 -9.20 -1.90 15.46
C GLU A 154 -8.63 -0.62 16.09
N ALA A 155 -8.02 -0.71 17.28
CA ALA A 155 -7.50 0.42 18.05
C ALA A 155 -6.05 0.81 17.70
N GLY A 156 -5.68 0.85 16.41
CA GLY A 156 -4.37 1.33 15.93
C GLY A 156 -3.15 0.42 16.22
N SER A 157 -3.28 -0.56 17.11
CA SER A 157 -2.22 -1.49 17.49
C SER A 157 -2.27 -2.79 16.68
N ARG A 158 -1.92 -2.78 15.39
CA ARG A 158 -1.97 -3.96 14.50
C ARG A 158 -1.31 -5.20 15.15
N LYS A 159 -2.05 -6.30 15.31
CA LYS A 159 -1.53 -7.56 15.89
C LYS A 159 -0.38 -8.07 15.03
N LEU A 160 0.76 -8.31 15.67
CA LEU A 160 1.96 -8.86 15.04
C LEU A 160 1.89 -10.38 15.05
N LEU A 161 1.78 -10.97 13.88
CA LEU A 161 1.94 -12.41 13.69
C LEU A 161 3.43 -12.72 13.53
N PHE A 162 3.93 -13.58 14.42
CA PHE A 162 5.29 -14.12 14.35
C PHE A 162 5.27 -15.50 13.70
N PHE A 163 6.19 -15.72 12.75
CA PHE A 163 6.35 -17.01 12.12
C PHE A 163 7.39 -17.84 12.90
N THR A 164 7.03 -19.08 13.24
CA THR A 164 7.77 -19.91 14.21
C THR A 164 9.15 -20.36 13.74
N HIS A 165 9.41 -20.34 12.43
CA HIS A 165 10.69 -20.79 11.85
C HIS A 165 11.53 -19.69 11.19
N SER A 166 11.02 -18.48 11.08
CA SER A 166 11.69 -17.33 10.45
C SER A 166 11.08 -16.09 11.08
N LEU A 167 11.90 -15.27 11.72
CA LEU A 167 11.55 -14.14 12.59
C LEU A 167 10.79 -12.98 11.89
N PHE A 168 10.02 -13.26 10.84
CA PHE A 168 9.19 -12.30 10.13
C PHE A 168 8.09 -11.78 11.05
N ARG A 169 7.96 -10.46 11.01
CA ARG A 169 6.93 -9.69 11.70
C ARG A 169 5.91 -9.26 10.68
N VAL A 170 4.69 -9.78 10.78
CA VAL A 170 3.60 -9.43 9.86
C VAL A 170 2.49 -8.78 10.66
N GLN A 171 2.04 -7.60 10.23
CA GLN A 171 0.97 -6.87 10.87
C GLN A 171 -0.37 -7.22 10.21
N VAL A 172 -1.37 -7.58 10.99
CA VAL A 172 -2.72 -7.80 10.45
C VAL A 172 -3.33 -6.45 10.05
N GLY A 173 -3.77 -6.37 8.79
CA GLY A 173 -4.50 -5.25 8.23
C GLY A 173 -6.01 -5.45 8.36
N GLU A 174 -6.73 -5.25 7.26
CA GLU A 174 -8.18 -5.42 7.20
C GLU A 174 -8.58 -6.89 7.03
N LEU A 175 -9.63 -7.30 7.73
CA LEU A 175 -10.27 -8.61 7.59
C LEU A 175 -11.67 -8.40 7.00
N TRP A 176 -11.97 -9.11 5.92
CA TRP A 176 -13.20 -8.92 5.16
C TRP A 176 -14.01 -10.21 5.08
N ARG A 177 -15.32 -10.09 5.25
CA ARG A 177 -16.30 -11.16 5.08
C ARG A 177 -17.60 -10.57 4.54
N LYS A 178 -18.12 -11.12 3.44
CA LYS A 178 -19.36 -10.70 2.76
C LYS A 178 -19.46 -9.19 2.49
N GLY A 179 -18.31 -8.56 2.22
CA GLY A 179 -18.23 -7.12 1.94
C GLY A 179 -18.20 -6.22 3.18
N GLU A 180 -18.17 -6.78 4.39
CA GLU A 180 -18.04 -6.04 5.65
C GLU A 180 -16.68 -6.29 6.30
N LYS A 181 -16.21 -5.30 7.05
CA LYS A 181 -14.97 -5.41 7.85
C LYS A 181 -15.27 -6.08 9.19
N TYR A 182 -14.36 -6.96 9.60
CA TYR A 182 -14.44 -7.64 10.88
C TYR A 182 -13.13 -7.47 11.65
N SER A 183 -13.19 -7.52 12.97
CA SER A 183 -12.03 -7.45 13.86
C SER A 183 -11.36 -8.81 14.07
N SER A 184 -12.04 -9.91 13.76
CA SER A 184 -11.52 -11.27 13.90
C SER A 184 -12.26 -12.25 13.00
N GLY A 185 -11.61 -13.37 12.69
CA GLY A 185 -12.25 -14.45 11.94
C GLY A 185 -11.35 -15.64 11.69
N TYR A 186 -11.98 -16.69 11.15
CA TYR A 186 -11.30 -17.94 10.81
C TYR A 186 -10.68 -17.86 9.41
N VAL A 187 -9.43 -18.32 9.28
CA VAL A 187 -8.76 -18.44 7.99
C VAL A 187 -8.95 -19.85 7.46
N GLY A 188 -9.78 -19.97 6.43
CA GLY A 188 -10.05 -21.21 5.74
C GLY A 188 -9.22 -21.36 4.46
N PRO A 189 -9.32 -22.52 3.78
CA PRO A 189 -8.67 -22.77 2.49
C PRO A 189 -9.10 -21.81 1.37
N GLU A 190 -10.34 -21.32 1.43
CA GLU A 190 -10.91 -20.39 0.44
C GLU A 190 -10.61 -18.91 0.75
N THR A 191 -10.04 -18.61 1.92
CA THR A 191 -9.70 -17.24 2.34
C THR A 191 -8.55 -16.70 1.49
N LYS A 192 -8.77 -15.56 0.83
CA LYS A 192 -7.75 -14.88 0.03
C LYS A 192 -6.83 -14.05 0.90
N ILE A 193 -5.53 -14.31 0.85
CA ILE A 193 -4.54 -13.55 1.61
C ILE A 193 -3.84 -12.55 0.70
N VAL A 194 -3.88 -11.27 1.06
CA VAL A 194 -3.25 -10.16 0.34
C VAL A 194 -2.13 -9.60 1.19
N PHE A 195 -0.92 -9.58 0.65
CA PHE A 195 0.23 -8.94 1.28
C PHE A 195 0.43 -7.53 0.73
N ARG A 196 0.67 -6.57 1.63
CA ARG A 196 1.04 -5.19 1.33
C ARG A 196 2.35 -4.85 2.01
N SER A 197 3.18 -4.06 1.32
CA SER A 197 4.41 -3.54 1.92
C SER A 197 4.19 -2.11 2.39
N SER A 198 4.45 -1.86 3.67
CA SER A 198 4.56 -0.51 4.24
C SER A 198 5.96 0.10 4.00
N THR A 199 6.89 -0.68 3.44
CA THR A 199 8.24 -0.22 3.09
C THR A 199 8.58 -0.68 1.68
N ALA A 200 8.43 0.23 0.73
CA ALA A 200 8.61 -0.06 -0.69
C ALA A 200 9.51 0.98 -1.33
N VAL A 201 10.18 0.61 -2.42
CA VAL A 201 10.91 1.56 -3.25
C VAL A 201 9.95 2.15 -4.27
N MET A 202 9.71 3.46 -4.16
CA MET A 202 8.76 4.20 -4.99
C MET A 202 9.50 5.16 -5.91
N GLN A 203 9.07 5.20 -7.17
CA GLN A 203 9.59 6.12 -8.17
C GLN A 203 8.46 7.00 -8.66
N ILE A 204 8.60 8.31 -8.45
CA ILE A 204 7.61 9.32 -8.82
C ILE A 204 8.18 10.10 -9.99
N PHE A 205 7.59 9.89 -11.16
CA PHE A 205 7.91 10.64 -12.37
C PHE A 205 6.87 11.74 -12.55
N ILE A 206 7.34 12.99 -12.68
CA ILE A 206 6.48 14.16 -12.86
C ILE A 206 6.73 14.71 -14.26
N GLN A 207 5.72 14.60 -15.12
CA GLN A 207 5.78 15.14 -16.47
C GLN A 207 5.65 16.66 -16.41
N LEU A 208 6.65 17.38 -16.88
CA LEU A 208 6.57 18.83 -17.03
C LEU A 208 6.12 19.15 -18.45
N SER A 209 4.81 19.14 -18.66
CA SER A 209 4.19 19.55 -19.93
C SER A 209 3.85 21.04 -19.93
N LYS A 210 3.50 21.60 -21.10
CA LYS A 210 3.10 23.00 -21.25
C LYS A 210 2.00 23.40 -20.25
N GLU A 211 1.07 22.49 -19.99
CA GLU A 211 -0.07 22.70 -19.09
C GLU A 211 0.36 22.94 -17.63
N MET A 212 1.55 22.51 -17.20
CA MET A 212 2.02 22.70 -15.82
C MET A 212 2.19 24.18 -15.43
N TRP A 213 2.36 25.07 -16.41
CA TRP A 213 2.43 26.53 -16.24
C TRP A 213 1.10 27.24 -16.47
N LEU A 214 0.02 26.51 -16.73
CA LEU A 214 -1.32 27.08 -16.86
C LEU A 214 -2.04 27.05 -15.51
N PHE A 215 -2.98 27.99 -15.36
CA PHE A 215 -3.91 27.99 -14.24
C PHE A 215 -4.99 26.93 -14.45
N ASP A 216 -5.35 26.25 -13.37
CA ASP A 216 -6.49 25.35 -13.31
C ASP A 216 -7.81 26.11 -13.16
N GLU A 217 -8.90 25.35 -13.02
CA GLU A 217 -10.25 25.89 -12.80
C GLU A 217 -10.42 26.66 -11.48
N HIS A 218 -9.49 26.51 -10.53
CA HIS A 218 -9.50 27.15 -9.21
C HIS A 218 -8.49 28.31 -9.10
N GLY A 219 -7.71 28.57 -10.14
CA GLY A 219 -6.71 29.64 -10.16
C GLY A 219 -5.34 29.25 -9.57
N ASP A 220 -5.09 27.98 -9.29
CA ASP A 220 -3.75 27.47 -8.96
C ASP A 220 -3.03 27.06 -10.26
N LEU A 221 -1.69 27.13 -10.28
CA LEU A 221 -0.94 26.47 -11.36
C LEU A 221 -1.10 24.94 -11.25
N TYR A 222 -1.18 24.23 -12.37
CA TYR A 222 -1.20 22.75 -12.36
C TYR A 222 0.00 22.15 -11.61
N PHE A 223 1.18 22.78 -11.68
CA PHE A 223 2.32 22.37 -10.86
C PHE A 223 2.08 22.55 -9.36
N GLU A 224 1.39 23.62 -8.94
CA GLU A 224 1.02 23.83 -7.54
C GLU A 224 0.00 22.79 -7.06
N ARG A 225 -0.95 22.36 -7.92
CA ARG A 225 -1.81 21.19 -7.61
C ARG A 225 -0.99 19.92 -7.42
N THR A 226 0.04 19.70 -8.24
CA THR A 226 0.96 18.56 -8.08
C THR A 226 1.64 18.60 -6.73
N LEU A 227 2.12 19.77 -6.29
CA LEU A 227 2.74 19.93 -4.97
C LEU A 227 1.73 19.67 -3.84
N LYS A 228 0.47 20.09 -3.98
CA LYS A 228 -0.60 19.79 -3.02
C LYS A 228 -0.81 18.28 -2.89
N PHE A 229 -0.94 17.57 -4.02
CA PHE A 229 -1.03 16.10 -4.03
C PHE A 229 0.18 15.44 -3.32
N LEU A 230 1.40 15.84 -3.68
CA LEU A 230 2.61 15.29 -3.06
C LEU A 230 2.68 15.61 -1.56
N SER A 231 2.19 16.78 -1.15
CA SER A 231 2.13 17.15 0.26
C SER A 231 1.15 16.28 1.05
N GLU A 232 -0.02 15.99 0.50
CA GLU A 232 -0.97 15.06 1.14
C GLU A 232 -0.39 13.65 1.20
N LEU A 233 0.24 13.19 0.12
CA LEU A 233 0.87 11.87 0.05
C LEU A 233 1.95 11.71 1.13
N PHE A 234 2.92 12.62 1.18
CA PHE A 234 4.08 12.50 2.06
C PHE A 234 3.81 12.89 3.50
N LEU A 235 2.98 13.92 3.73
CA LEU A 235 2.81 14.51 5.06
C LEU A 235 1.58 14.01 5.81
N LYS A 236 0.62 13.39 5.11
CA LYS A 236 -0.62 12.89 5.71
C LYS A 236 -0.77 11.38 5.52
N PHE A 237 -0.86 10.91 4.27
CA PHE A 237 -1.19 9.50 3.99
C PHE A 237 -0.11 8.53 4.47
N TRP A 238 1.17 8.79 4.18
CA TRP A 238 2.24 7.88 4.61
C TRP A 238 2.41 7.79 6.14
N PRO A 239 2.37 8.91 6.90
CA PRO A 239 2.36 8.84 8.36
C PRO A 239 1.15 8.09 8.93
N GLU A 240 -0.06 8.35 8.42
CA GLU A 240 -1.29 7.69 8.87
C GLU A 240 -1.26 6.17 8.61
N SER A 241 -0.69 5.75 7.48
CA SER A 241 -0.53 4.32 7.16
C SER A 241 0.66 3.66 7.86
N ASN A 242 1.48 4.45 8.58
CA ASN A 242 2.73 4.05 9.20
C ASN A 242 3.72 3.45 8.19
N SER A 243 3.78 4.06 7.01
CA SER A 243 4.62 3.65 5.89
C SER A 243 5.96 4.39 5.87
N ASN A 244 7.01 3.73 5.38
CA ASN A 244 8.35 4.28 5.25
C ASN A 244 8.98 3.82 3.94
N HIS A 245 8.83 4.63 2.90
CA HIS A 245 9.21 4.30 1.53
C HIS A 245 10.56 4.90 1.16
N ASP A 246 11.30 4.20 0.29
CA ASP A 246 12.50 4.75 -0.33
C ASP A 246 12.07 5.44 -1.64
N GLY A 247 12.14 6.77 -1.67
CA GLY A 247 11.58 7.60 -2.74
C GLY A 247 12.63 8.02 -3.76
N SER A 248 12.24 8.06 -5.03
CA SER A 248 12.97 8.77 -6.09
C SER A 248 12.00 9.69 -6.82
N ILE A 249 12.40 10.93 -7.10
CA ILE A 249 11.59 11.90 -7.82
C ILE A 249 12.35 12.38 -9.05
N VAL A 250 11.71 12.24 -10.22
CA VAL A 250 12.30 12.60 -11.52
C VAL A 250 11.33 13.51 -12.27
N PHE A 251 11.81 14.70 -12.64
CA PHE A 251 11.14 15.52 -13.63
C PHE A 251 11.49 15.02 -15.02
N PHE A 252 10.49 14.96 -15.90
CA PHE A 252 10.74 14.61 -17.29
C PHE A 252 9.90 15.47 -18.22
N THR A 253 10.47 15.80 -19.38
CA THR A 253 9.78 16.61 -20.40
C THR A 253 10.32 16.31 -21.79
N ARG A 254 9.53 16.65 -22.80
CA ARG A 254 9.96 16.74 -24.19
C ARG A 254 9.91 18.19 -24.62
N VAL A 255 10.98 18.66 -25.28
CA VAL A 255 11.05 20.01 -25.84
C VAL A 255 11.15 19.90 -27.36
N PHE A 256 10.24 20.58 -28.05
CA PHE A 256 10.26 20.70 -29.50
C PHE A 256 11.21 21.81 -29.94
N LEU A 257 11.87 21.55 -31.07
CA LEU A 257 12.88 22.41 -31.67
C LEU A 257 12.36 22.86 -33.04
N ASP A 258 11.80 24.07 -33.11
CA ASP A 258 11.37 24.68 -34.36
C ASP A 258 12.53 25.48 -34.97
N ASP A 259 12.55 25.58 -36.31
CA ASP A 259 13.59 26.28 -37.08
C ASP A 259 15.02 25.76 -36.87
N LEU A 260 15.16 24.47 -36.55
CA LEU A 260 16.47 23.82 -36.35
C LEU A 260 17.31 23.87 -37.64
N PRO A 261 18.53 24.47 -37.61
CA PRO A 261 19.40 24.54 -38.77
C PRO A 261 19.70 23.15 -39.36
N LEU A 262 19.76 23.05 -40.69
CA LEU A 262 19.97 21.79 -41.44
C LEU A 262 21.18 20.97 -40.95
N ILE A 263 22.20 21.66 -40.46
CA ILE A 263 23.44 21.04 -39.94
C ILE A 263 23.16 20.19 -38.69
N TYR A 264 22.16 20.57 -37.89
CA TYR A 264 21.81 19.93 -36.63
C TYR A 264 20.66 18.92 -36.74
N GLN A 265 19.89 18.94 -37.83
CA GLN A 265 18.74 18.04 -38.02
C GLN A 265 19.11 16.55 -37.97
N LYS A 266 20.33 16.17 -38.38
CA LYS A 266 20.80 14.78 -38.27
C LYS A 266 21.13 14.34 -36.83
N ARG A 267 21.22 15.28 -35.88
CA ARG A 267 21.58 15.03 -34.48
C ARG A 267 20.38 15.05 -33.53
N ALA A 268 19.35 15.80 -33.88
CA ALA A 268 18.13 15.89 -33.07
C ALA A 268 17.22 14.68 -33.32
N ASN A 269 16.43 14.31 -32.31
CA ASN A 269 15.39 13.29 -32.51
C ASN A 269 14.27 13.89 -33.36
N CYS A 270 13.60 13.05 -34.14
CA CYS A 270 12.51 13.44 -35.02
C CYS A 270 11.33 12.49 -34.80
N ASN A 271 10.14 13.05 -34.59
CA ASN A 271 8.94 12.23 -34.41
C ASN A 271 8.39 11.76 -35.76
N ALA A 272 7.34 10.92 -35.75
CA ALA A 272 6.72 10.42 -36.97
C ALA A 272 6.09 11.52 -37.85
N GLU A 273 5.86 12.71 -37.29
CA GLU A 273 5.29 13.87 -37.98
C GLU A 273 6.38 14.81 -38.56
N GLY A 274 7.66 14.48 -38.39
CA GLY A 274 8.77 15.29 -38.88
C GLY A 274 9.20 16.42 -37.94
N ARG A 275 8.63 16.53 -36.73
CA ARG A 275 9.00 17.56 -35.74
C ARG A 275 10.24 17.13 -34.96
N PHE A 276 11.21 18.03 -34.82
CA PHE A 276 12.42 17.77 -34.05
C PHE A 276 12.19 17.98 -32.55
N PHE A 277 12.76 17.11 -31.72
CA PHE A 277 12.61 17.18 -30.28
C PHE A 277 13.83 16.66 -29.51
N GLU A 278 13.90 17.01 -28.23
CA GLU A 278 14.84 16.48 -27.25
C GLU A 278 14.09 16.13 -25.95
N ASP A 279 14.46 14.99 -25.36
CA ASP A 279 13.88 14.51 -24.12
C ASP A 279 14.83 14.80 -22.95
N PHE A 280 14.27 15.35 -21.87
CA PHE A 280 15.02 15.71 -20.67
C PHE A 280 14.49 14.96 -19.46
N TYR A 281 15.43 14.48 -18.64
CA TYR A 281 15.16 13.83 -17.37
C TYR A 281 16.05 14.45 -16.30
N ARG A 282 15.42 14.97 -15.24
CA ARG A 282 16.12 15.59 -14.12
C ARG A 282 15.76 14.86 -12.83
N VAL A 283 16.76 14.20 -12.24
CA VAL A 283 16.62 13.52 -10.96
C VAL A 283 16.72 14.55 -9.85
N ILE A 284 15.67 14.70 -9.05
CA ILE A 284 15.62 15.63 -7.91
C ILE A 284 15.97 14.90 -6.62
N VAL A 285 15.47 13.66 -6.49
CA VAL A 285 15.69 12.77 -5.35
C VAL A 285 16.04 11.39 -5.90
N GLN A 286 17.04 10.74 -5.31
CA GLN A 286 17.48 9.40 -5.74
C GLN A 286 17.56 8.44 -4.56
N ASN A 287 16.59 7.52 -4.48
CA ASN A 287 16.59 6.38 -3.55
C ASN A 287 16.87 6.78 -2.08
N GLU A 288 16.20 7.83 -1.62
CA GLU A 288 16.35 8.36 -0.27
C GLU A 288 15.16 8.01 0.60
N ARG A 289 15.42 7.81 1.89
CA ARG A 289 14.40 7.59 2.91
C ARG A 289 14.31 8.82 3.81
N PHE A 290 13.28 9.64 3.59
CA PHE A 290 13.13 10.92 4.27
C PHE A 290 12.18 10.85 5.47
N THR A 291 12.52 11.63 6.49
CA THR A 291 11.63 12.03 7.58
C THR A 291 10.58 13.04 7.10
N LEU A 292 9.54 13.27 7.90
CA LEU A 292 8.48 14.24 7.61
C LEU A 292 9.04 15.66 7.32
N GLU A 293 10.02 16.10 8.10
CA GLU A 293 10.62 17.44 7.93
C GLU A 293 11.47 17.53 6.66
N GLU A 294 12.13 16.44 6.27
CA GLU A 294 12.87 16.37 5.02
C GLU A 294 11.93 16.37 3.81
N TRP A 295 10.77 15.72 3.88
CA TRP A 295 9.76 15.82 2.83
C TRP A 295 9.28 17.25 2.60
N LYS A 296 9.12 18.06 3.66
CA LYS A 296 8.81 19.50 3.49
C LYS A 296 9.92 20.25 2.74
N ARG A 297 11.19 19.91 3.00
CA ARG A 297 12.34 20.46 2.27
C ARG A 297 12.34 20.03 0.81
N VAL A 298 12.04 18.76 0.53
CA VAL A 298 11.91 18.24 -0.84
C VAL A 298 10.81 18.97 -1.61
N LEU A 299 9.64 19.21 -1.00
CA LEU A 299 8.57 19.99 -1.64
C LEU A 299 9.03 21.42 -1.98
N THR A 300 9.80 22.05 -1.09
CA THR A 300 10.39 23.37 -1.34
C THR A 300 11.42 23.33 -2.47
N GLN A 301 12.27 22.29 -2.48
CA GLN A 301 13.25 22.06 -3.54
C GLN A 301 12.56 21.86 -4.90
N LEU A 302 11.51 21.03 -4.97
CA LEU A 302 10.73 20.84 -6.19
C LEU A 302 10.17 22.16 -6.74
N LYS A 303 9.69 23.04 -5.85
CA LYS A 303 9.20 24.38 -6.23
C LYS A 303 10.31 25.28 -6.79
N LEU A 304 11.50 25.26 -6.18
CA LEU A 304 12.65 26.01 -6.69
C LEU A 304 13.12 25.45 -8.03
N GLU A 305 13.15 24.14 -8.15
CA GLU A 305 13.60 23.46 -9.35
C GLU A 305 12.69 23.72 -10.54
N PHE A 306 11.38 23.67 -10.35
CA PHE A 306 10.40 24.03 -11.37
C PHE A 306 10.59 25.46 -11.91
N LYS A 307 10.93 26.43 -11.04
CA LYS A 307 11.16 27.82 -11.45
C LYS A 307 12.37 27.99 -12.37
N VAL A 308 13.41 27.19 -12.17
CA VAL A 308 14.68 27.31 -12.91
C VAL A 308 14.73 26.37 -14.12
N PHE A 309 13.93 25.30 -14.10
CA PHE A 309 13.95 24.21 -15.07
C PHE A 309 13.96 24.65 -16.54
N LEU A 310 12.99 25.48 -16.95
CA LEU A 310 12.91 25.93 -18.35
C LEU A 310 14.11 26.78 -18.76
N ARG A 311 14.57 27.67 -17.89
CA ARG A 311 15.74 28.51 -18.16
C ARG A 311 17.00 27.68 -18.39
N GLU A 312 17.19 26.64 -17.57
CA GLU A 312 18.32 25.71 -17.72
C GLU A 312 18.23 24.91 -19.02
N ILE A 313 17.05 24.40 -19.37
CA ILE A 313 16.86 23.68 -20.65
C ILE A 313 17.11 24.61 -21.83
N THR A 314 16.55 25.82 -21.84
CA THR A 314 16.77 26.79 -22.91
C THR A 314 18.25 27.13 -23.04
N THR A 315 18.94 27.38 -21.92
CA THR A 315 20.38 27.68 -21.92
C THR A 315 21.19 26.50 -22.48
N TYR A 316 20.86 25.27 -22.06
CA TYR A 316 21.49 24.07 -22.59
C TYR A 316 21.28 23.91 -24.10
N LEU A 317 20.05 24.12 -24.59
CA LEU A 317 19.71 24.02 -26.01
C LEU A 317 20.41 25.10 -26.83
N SER A 318 20.50 26.34 -26.35
CA SER A 318 21.24 27.41 -27.02
C SER A 318 22.73 27.10 -27.17
N ILE A 319 23.33 26.42 -26.18
CA ILE A 319 24.74 25.98 -26.24
C ILE A 319 24.90 24.79 -27.20
N ARG A 320 23.96 23.84 -27.18
CA ARG A 320 24.00 22.62 -28.00
C ARG A 320 23.74 22.91 -29.48
N TYR A 321 22.88 23.88 -29.77
CA TYR A 321 22.45 24.30 -31.10
C TYR A 321 22.73 25.80 -31.30
N PRO A 322 24.00 26.21 -31.42
CA PRO A 322 24.34 27.61 -31.60
C PRO A 322 23.87 28.09 -32.97
N VAL A 323 23.16 29.21 -32.99
CA VAL A 323 22.72 29.88 -34.21
C VAL A 323 23.75 30.95 -34.57
N CYS A 324 24.25 30.96 -35.81
CA CYS A 324 25.14 32.02 -36.29
C CYS A 324 24.37 33.32 -36.47
N ASP A 325 25.04 34.46 -36.23
CA ASP A 325 24.45 35.79 -36.39
C ASP A 325 23.80 35.95 -37.78
N GLY A 326 22.49 36.21 -37.81
CA GLY A 326 21.70 36.39 -39.03
C GLY A 326 20.87 35.19 -39.50
N ALA A 327 21.01 34.01 -38.89
CA ALA A 327 20.03 32.92 -39.04
C ALA A 327 18.92 33.06 -37.99
N GLY A 328 17.67 32.73 -38.32
CA GLY A 328 16.53 32.84 -37.41
C GLY A 328 16.77 32.15 -36.07
N GLU A 329 16.25 32.73 -34.99
CA GLU A 329 16.44 32.23 -33.63
C GLU A 329 15.79 30.84 -33.47
N LEU A 330 16.52 29.90 -32.86
CA LEU A 330 16.00 28.57 -32.54
C LEU A 330 14.81 28.73 -31.57
N THR A 331 13.62 28.39 -32.03
CA THR A 331 12.43 28.45 -31.19
C THR A 331 12.27 27.13 -30.44
N THR A 332 12.20 27.20 -29.12
CA THR A 332 12.03 26.01 -28.26
C THR A 332 10.78 26.13 -27.41
N TYR A 333 9.99 25.07 -27.33
CA TYR A 333 8.81 25.02 -26.46
C TYR A 333 8.58 23.62 -25.90
N VAL A 334 8.02 23.59 -24.70
CA VAL A 334 7.68 22.35 -24.00
C VAL A 334 6.49 21.67 -24.68
N SER A 335 6.55 20.34 -24.82
CA SER A 335 5.45 19.53 -25.35
C SER A 335 4.20 19.64 -24.48
N CYS A 336 3.02 19.63 -25.10
CA CYS A 336 1.77 19.34 -24.39
C CYS A 336 1.79 17.91 -23.84
N ALA A 337 0.97 17.64 -22.81
CA ALA A 337 0.93 16.32 -22.17
C ALA A 337 0.77 15.13 -23.14
N PRO A 338 -0.08 15.19 -24.20
CA PRO A 338 -0.24 14.09 -25.16
C PRO A 338 0.97 13.80 -26.05
N ASP A 339 1.80 14.82 -26.30
CA ASP A 339 2.98 14.74 -27.19
C ASP A 339 4.26 14.39 -26.42
N GLY A 340 4.17 14.25 -25.09
CA GLY A 340 5.32 14.02 -24.22
C GLY A 340 5.87 12.60 -24.27
N ASN A 341 6.99 12.42 -23.58
CA ASN A 341 7.78 11.19 -23.50
C ASN A 341 7.34 10.25 -22.36
N PHE A 342 6.02 10.12 -22.15
CA PHE A 342 5.47 9.33 -21.04
C PHE A 342 5.83 7.84 -21.14
N LEU A 343 5.71 7.24 -22.33
CA LEU A 343 5.98 5.81 -22.52
C LEU A 343 7.48 5.50 -22.40
N GLU A 344 8.34 6.43 -22.78
CA GLU A 344 9.78 6.34 -22.63
C GLU A 344 10.18 6.44 -21.14
N ALA A 345 9.58 7.39 -20.40
CA ALA A 345 9.75 7.51 -18.96
C ALA A 345 9.26 6.24 -18.23
N LEU A 346 8.12 5.72 -18.64
CA LEU A 346 7.59 4.46 -18.13
C LEU A 346 8.56 3.31 -18.39
N ASN A 347 9.09 3.17 -19.61
CA ASN A 347 10.03 2.11 -19.93
C ASN A 347 11.29 2.14 -19.04
N MET A 348 11.74 3.32 -18.61
CA MET A 348 12.84 3.42 -17.64
C MET A 348 12.46 2.93 -16.23
N ALA A 349 11.18 3.06 -15.84
CA ALA A 349 10.65 2.66 -14.55
C ALA A 349 10.22 1.17 -14.48
N MET A 350 9.99 0.51 -15.63
CA MET A 350 9.41 -0.84 -15.77
C MET A 350 10.18 -1.98 -15.10
N ASN A 351 11.35 -1.72 -14.52
CA ASN A 351 12.05 -2.69 -13.66
C ASN A 351 11.35 -2.91 -12.30
N ARG A 352 10.30 -2.15 -11.96
CA ARG A 352 9.54 -2.29 -10.71
C ARG A 352 8.06 -2.60 -10.99
N VAL A 353 7.47 -3.47 -10.17
CA VAL A 353 6.11 -4.01 -10.38
C VAL A 353 5.09 -3.10 -9.70
N GLY A 354 4.25 -2.44 -10.50
CA GLY A 354 3.15 -1.57 -10.07
C GLY A 354 3.29 -0.15 -10.61
N MET A 355 2.30 0.32 -11.37
CA MET A 355 2.24 1.71 -11.84
C MET A 355 0.83 2.25 -11.68
N ASP A 356 0.76 3.45 -11.11
CA ASP A 356 -0.43 4.28 -11.08
C ASP A 356 -0.15 5.59 -11.82
N LEU A 357 -1.05 5.95 -12.73
CA LEU A 357 -1.07 7.22 -13.43
C LEU A 357 -1.99 8.17 -12.66
N ILE A 358 -1.46 9.33 -12.27
CA ILE A 358 -2.22 10.37 -11.59
C ILE A 358 -2.45 11.53 -12.55
N CYS A 359 -3.70 11.80 -12.86
CA CYS A 359 -4.13 12.90 -13.71
C CYS A 359 -4.59 14.08 -12.84
N LEU A 360 -4.04 15.27 -13.13
CA LEU A 360 -4.40 16.51 -12.43
C LEU A 360 -5.64 17.21 -13.04
N GLY A 361 -6.01 16.83 -14.26
CA GLY A 361 -7.18 17.34 -14.95
C GLY A 361 -8.45 16.55 -14.61
N PRO A 362 -9.63 17.11 -14.88
CA PRO A 362 -10.89 16.41 -14.69
C PRO A 362 -10.97 15.15 -15.55
N GLN A 363 -11.75 14.18 -15.09
CA GLN A 363 -11.97 12.94 -15.83
C GLN A 363 -12.71 13.24 -17.15
N PRO A 364 -12.15 12.84 -18.30
CA PRO A 364 -12.81 13.06 -19.59
C PRO A 364 -13.99 12.10 -19.78
N LEU A 365 -14.87 12.42 -20.73
CA LEU A 365 -16.06 11.62 -21.07
C LEU A 365 -15.77 10.38 -21.93
N HIS A 366 -14.50 9.99 -22.07
CA HIS A 366 -14.06 8.80 -22.79
C HIS A 366 -13.26 7.88 -21.87
N SER A 367 -13.03 6.64 -22.30
CA SER A 367 -12.22 5.68 -21.55
C SER A 367 -10.78 6.19 -21.35
N VAL A 368 -10.24 5.99 -20.15
CA VAL A 368 -8.88 6.34 -19.76
C VAL A 368 -8.19 5.13 -19.09
N PRO A 369 -6.88 4.94 -19.28
CA PRO A 369 -5.98 5.67 -20.18
C PRO A 369 -6.14 5.26 -21.65
N LEU A 370 -6.00 6.22 -22.57
CA LEU A 370 -6.12 6.03 -24.02
C LEU A 370 -4.85 6.47 -24.73
N PHE A 371 -4.31 5.61 -25.60
CA PHE A 371 -3.10 5.88 -26.38
C PHE A 371 -3.45 5.97 -27.87
N LYS A 372 -2.93 7.00 -28.55
CA LYS A 372 -3.00 7.12 -30.01
C LYS A 372 -1.77 6.45 -30.62
N ALA A 373 -1.97 5.45 -31.48
CA ALA A 373 -0.86 4.80 -32.14
C ALA A 373 -0.26 5.73 -33.21
N SER A 374 1.02 6.04 -33.09
CA SER A 374 1.80 6.72 -34.12
C SER A 374 2.45 5.66 -34.99
N SER A 375 1.92 5.42 -36.20
CA SER A 375 2.50 4.46 -37.15
C SER A 375 3.15 5.17 -38.32
N SER A 376 4.40 4.82 -38.61
CA SER A 376 5.10 5.19 -39.85
C SER A 376 4.66 4.34 -41.05
N TYR A 377 3.99 3.21 -40.81
CA TYR A 377 3.48 2.31 -41.84
C TYR A 377 1.96 2.46 -41.94
N CYS A 378 1.53 3.32 -42.85
CA CYS A 378 0.13 3.52 -43.19
C CYS A 378 -0.36 2.33 -44.04
N PHE A 379 -0.97 1.31 -43.42
CA PHE A 379 -1.81 0.37 -44.15
C PHE A 379 -3.16 1.04 -44.44
N THR A 380 -3.28 1.67 -45.61
CA THR A 380 -4.49 1.83 -46.45
C THR A 380 -5.86 2.10 -45.80
N THR A 381 -5.92 2.59 -44.57
CA THR A 381 -7.15 2.98 -43.89
C THR A 381 -6.91 4.31 -43.18
N TYR A 382 -7.68 5.33 -43.58
CA TYR A 382 -7.65 6.71 -43.08
C TYR A 382 -8.11 6.86 -41.61
N ARG A 383 -7.93 5.84 -40.77
CA ARG A 383 -8.44 5.81 -39.40
C ARG A 383 -7.29 5.83 -38.40
N THR A 384 -7.26 6.88 -37.58
CA THR A 384 -6.44 6.94 -36.37
C THR A 384 -6.80 5.77 -35.45
N ILE A 385 -5.79 5.01 -35.03
CA ILE A 385 -5.98 3.87 -34.12
C ILE A 385 -5.76 4.35 -32.68
N PHE A 386 -6.73 4.06 -31.82
CA PHE A 386 -6.66 4.30 -30.39
C PHE A 386 -6.65 2.97 -29.63
N VAL A 387 -5.84 2.89 -28.57
CA VAL A 387 -5.68 1.71 -27.72
C VAL A 387 -5.95 2.09 -26.27
N ALA A 388 -6.91 1.45 -25.64
CA ALA A 388 -7.14 1.58 -24.20
C ALA A 388 -6.32 0.51 -23.47
N SER A 389 -5.58 0.90 -22.43
CA SER A 389 -4.81 -0.05 -21.61
C SER A 389 -5.57 -0.38 -20.33
N ILE A 390 -5.67 -1.67 -20.02
CA ILE A 390 -6.23 -2.18 -18.75
C ILE A 390 -5.14 -2.45 -17.68
N TYR A 391 -3.88 -2.26 -18.03
CA TYR A 391 -2.74 -2.61 -17.18
C TYR A 391 -2.29 -1.48 -16.24
N TYR A 392 -2.89 -0.30 -16.38
CA TYR A 392 -2.49 0.90 -15.65
C TYR A 392 -3.67 1.41 -14.81
N GLY A 393 -3.44 1.55 -13.51
CA GLY A 393 -4.37 2.31 -12.66
C GLY A 393 -4.35 3.77 -13.11
N CYS A 394 -5.51 4.35 -13.37
CA CYS A 394 -5.63 5.77 -13.71
C CYS A 394 -6.51 6.44 -12.66
N VAL A 395 -5.93 7.38 -11.91
CA VAL A 395 -6.59 8.09 -10.82
C VAL A 395 -6.60 9.58 -11.13
N HIS A 396 -7.73 10.23 -10.91
CA HIS A 396 -7.85 11.68 -11.07
C HIS A 396 -7.77 12.34 -9.69
N PHE A 397 -6.80 13.22 -9.52
CA PHE A 397 -6.68 14.01 -8.30
C PHE A 397 -7.70 15.14 -8.31
N LYS A 398 -8.49 15.24 -7.23
CA LYS A 398 -9.41 16.35 -6.97
C LYS A 398 -9.01 17.01 -5.68
N ILE A 399 -9.07 18.34 -5.65
CA ILE A 399 -8.90 19.11 -4.42
C ILE A 399 -10.28 19.22 -3.79
N ASP A 400 -10.45 18.66 -2.59
CA ASP A 400 -11.67 18.87 -1.81
C ASP A 400 -11.65 20.31 -1.27
N LEU A 401 -12.52 21.15 -1.83
CA LEU A 401 -12.72 22.55 -1.40
C LEU A 401 -13.56 22.66 -0.12
N ASP A 402 -14.10 21.56 0.40
CA ASP A 402 -15.02 21.54 1.55
C ASP A 402 -14.32 21.64 2.92
N LEU A 403 -13.03 21.98 2.96
CA LEU A 403 -12.22 22.05 4.19
C LEU A 403 -11.56 23.42 4.45
N PHE A 404 -12.03 24.49 3.80
CA PHE A 404 -11.66 25.86 4.15
C PHE A 404 -12.77 26.63 4.87
#